data_AF-A0A645FDA4-F1
#
_entry.id   AF-A0A645FDA4-F1
#
_cell.length_a   1.000
_cell.length_b   1.000
_cell.length_c   1.000
_cell.angle_alpha   90.00
_cell.angle_beta   90.00
_cell.angle_gamma   90.00
#
_symmetry.space_group_name_H-M   'P 1'
#
loop_
_entity.id
_entity.type
_entity.pdbx_description
1 polymer ?
#
loop_
_entity_poly.entity_id
_entity_poly.type
_entity_poly.pdbx_seq_one_letter_code
_entity_poly.pdbx_strand_id
1 'polypeptide(L)'
;MIPGPIGSILAPHSQIKTSSDLPFASSLCGSCSDVCPVKIDIHDQLYRWRQDLSEMKLVSPGKRYAMKIAGKILSKSKMYDCLGKTARYVIKNLPHKLIYNRFNIWGKGRELPEVPKESFKQWYKRTYQEKGG
;
A
#
# COMPACT_ATOMS: atom_id res chain seq x y z
N MET A 1 22.23 0.36 -16.22
CA MET A 1 21.57 -0.06 -14.96
C MET A 1 21.53 -1.57 -14.93
N ILE A 2 21.81 -2.17 -13.77
CA ILE A 2 21.59 -3.61 -13.57
C ILE A 2 20.07 -3.76 -13.32
N PRO A 3 19.32 -4.53 -14.14
CA PRO A 3 17.91 -4.77 -13.89
C PRO A 3 17.72 -5.79 -12.75
N GLY A 4 16.56 -5.72 -12.09
CA GLY A 4 16.16 -6.70 -11.08
C GLY A 4 16.63 -6.39 -9.64
N PRO A 5 16.39 -7.32 -8.70
CA PRO A 5 16.54 -7.06 -7.27
C PRO A 5 17.95 -6.66 -6.83
N ILE A 6 18.98 -7.22 -7.49
CA ILE A 6 20.38 -6.87 -7.25
C ILE A 6 20.65 -5.41 -7.65
N GLY A 7 20.12 -4.97 -8.79
CA GLY A 7 20.25 -3.59 -9.23
C GLY A 7 19.57 -2.61 -8.28
N SER A 8 18.41 -2.99 -7.73
CA SER A 8 17.66 -2.17 -6.77
C SER A 8 18.39 -1.93 -5.45
N ILE A 9 19.28 -2.84 -5.02
CA ILE A 9 20.10 -2.65 -3.81
C ILE A 9 21.44 -1.95 -4.08
N LEU A 10 22.02 -2.11 -5.28
CA LEU A 10 23.31 -1.51 -5.63
C LEU A 10 23.18 -0.08 -6.17
N ALA A 11 22.11 0.25 -6.89
CA ALA A 11 21.94 1.56 -7.50
C ALA A 11 21.94 2.73 -6.49
N PRO A 12 21.29 2.62 -5.30
CA PRO A 12 21.36 3.65 -4.27
C PRO A 12 22.77 3.94 -3.76
N HIS A 13 23.69 2.96 -3.78
CA HIS A 13 25.09 3.18 -3.41
C HIS A 13 25.84 4.07 -4.40
N SER A 14 25.52 3.97 -5.70
CA SER A 14 26.21 4.74 -6.74
C SER A 14 25.60 6.13 -6.91
N GLN A 15 24.27 6.23 -7.01
CA GLN A 15 23.57 7.48 -7.28
C GLN A 15 22.24 7.55 -6.53
N ILE A 16 22.29 7.89 -5.24
CA ILE A 16 21.12 7.84 -4.36
C ILE A 16 19.95 8.75 -4.80
N LYS A 17 20.23 9.93 -5.38
CA LYS A 17 19.20 10.90 -5.77
C LYS A 17 18.37 10.46 -6.97
N THR A 18 18.99 9.76 -7.93
CA THR A 18 18.33 9.31 -9.17
C THR A 18 17.73 7.92 -9.04
N SER A 19 18.17 7.14 -8.05
CA SER A 19 17.76 5.75 -7.83
C SER A 19 16.86 5.54 -6.59
N SER A 20 16.45 6.61 -5.91
CA SER A 20 15.66 6.57 -4.68
C SER A 20 14.32 5.84 -4.82
N ASP A 21 13.76 5.73 -6.03
CA ASP A 21 12.51 5.01 -6.27
C ASP A 21 12.70 3.50 -6.44
N LEU A 22 13.91 3.03 -6.79
CA LEU A 22 14.15 1.62 -7.09
C LEU A 22 13.87 0.68 -5.91
N PRO A 23 14.26 0.99 -4.66
CA PRO A 23 13.90 0.15 -3.52
C PRO A 23 12.39 0.03 -3.28
N PHE A 24 11.60 1.00 -3.74
CA PHE A 24 10.14 1.01 -3.59
C PHE A 24 9.39 0.20 -4.65
N ALA A 25 10.06 -0.26 -5.72
CA ALA A 25 9.44 -1.08 -6.76
C ALA A 25 9.13 -2.52 -6.30
N SER A 26 9.81 -3.01 -5.27
CA SER A 26 9.57 -4.36 -4.71
C SER A 26 8.32 -4.41 -3.82
N SER A 27 7.60 -5.53 -3.80
CA SER A 27 6.52 -5.77 -2.83
C SER A 27 7.00 -6.23 -1.46
N LEU A 28 8.31 -6.49 -1.30
CA LEU A 28 8.92 -7.08 -0.11
C LEU A 28 8.30 -8.44 0.29
N CYS A 29 7.99 -9.30 -0.69
CA CYS A 29 7.44 -10.64 -0.41
C CYS A 29 8.44 -11.68 0.12
N GLY A 30 9.73 -11.36 0.19
CA GLY A 30 10.79 -12.27 0.71
C GLY A 30 11.22 -13.41 -0.23
N SER A 31 10.47 -13.68 -1.31
CA SER A 31 10.75 -14.79 -2.23
C SER A 31 12.18 -14.81 -2.79
N CYS A 32 12.78 -13.65 -3.04
CA CYS A 32 14.16 -13.57 -3.56
C CYS A 32 15.21 -14.08 -2.57
N SER A 33 15.05 -13.87 -1.26
CA SER A 33 15.98 -14.40 -0.26
C SER A 33 15.76 -15.89 0.00
N ASP A 34 14.52 -16.35 -0.12
CA ASP A 34 14.15 -17.76 0.09
C ASP A 34 14.80 -18.68 -0.95
N VAL A 35 14.68 -18.31 -2.24
CA VAL A 35 15.21 -19.11 -3.36
C VAL A 35 16.71 -18.92 -3.59
N CYS A 36 17.36 -17.97 -2.90
CA CYS A 36 18.75 -17.63 -3.16
C CYS A 36 19.69 -18.76 -2.69
N PRO A 37 20.49 -19.37 -3.59
CA PRO A 37 21.41 -20.45 -3.22
C PRO A 37 22.54 -19.99 -2.29
N VAL A 38 22.94 -18.72 -2.41
CA VAL A 38 24.04 -18.10 -1.65
C VAL A 38 23.55 -17.26 -0.47
N LYS A 39 22.25 -17.31 -0.15
CA LYS A 39 21.64 -16.64 1.01
C LYS A 39 21.90 -15.13 1.11
N ILE A 40 21.89 -14.44 -0.03
CA ILE A 40 21.93 -12.97 -0.04
C ILE A 40 20.57 -12.45 0.43
N ASP A 41 20.60 -11.60 1.44
CA ASP A 41 19.38 -11.05 2.01
C ASP A 41 18.92 -9.78 1.30
N ILE A 42 18.30 -9.95 0.13
CA ILE A 42 17.93 -8.81 -0.73
C ILE A 42 16.72 -8.06 -0.16
N HIS A 43 15.71 -8.75 0.37
CA HIS A 43 14.48 -8.09 0.84
C HIS A 43 14.75 -7.20 2.06
N ASP A 44 15.57 -7.63 3.01
CA ASP A 44 15.94 -6.81 4.15
C ASP A 44 16.82 -5.63 3.75
N GLN A 45 17.75 -5.80 2.80
CA GLN A 45 18.51 -4.68 2.25
C GLN A 45 17.61 -3.63 1.59
N LEU A 46 16.62 -4.07 0.80
CA LEU A 46 15.62 -3.17 0.23
C LEU A 46 14.79 -2.46 1.31
N TYR A 47 14.46 -3.18 2.40
CA TYR A 47 13.74 -2.59 3.53
C TYR A 47 14.56 -1.51 4.23
N ARG A 48 15.84 -1.77 4.54
CA ARG A 48 16.77 -0.80 5.13
C ARG A 48 16.93 0.43 4.24
N TRP A 49 17.10 0.24 2.93
CA TRP A 49 17.16 1.36 2.00
C TRP A 49 15.91 2.24 2.04
N ARG A 50 14.71 1.68 2.22
CA ARG A 50 13.49 2.50 2.37
C ARG A 50 13.51 3.35 3.64
N GLN A 51 14.10 2.85 4.72
CA GLN A 51 14.26 3.58 5.98
C GLN A 51 15.27 4.72 5.78
N ASP A 52 16.46 4.41 5.27
CA ASP A 52 17.53 5.37 5.02
C ASP A 52 17.06 6.51 4.09
N LEU A 53 16.39 6.17 2.97
CA LEU A 53 15.85 7.15 2.04
C LEU A 53 14.76 8.04 2.66
N SER A 54 13.99 7.49 3.59
CA SER A 54 12.97 8.25 4.33
C SER A 54 13.62 9.23 5.30
N GLU A 55 14.66 8.81 6.03
CA GLU A 55 15.43 9.63 6.96
C GLU A 55 16.20 10.75 6.25
N MET A 56 16.85 10.44 5.11
CA MET A 56 17.55 11.39 4.25
C MET A 56 16.61 12.35 3.50
N LYS A 57 15.30 12.25 3.73
CA LYS A 57 14.25 13.06 3.10
C LYS A 57 14.18 12.97 1.56
N LEU A 58 14.76 11.92 0.97
CA LEU A 58 14.79 11.71 -0.49
C LEU A 58 13.48 11.13 -1.06
N VAL A 59 12.55 10.72 -0.19
CA VAL A 59 11.18 10.38 -0.55
C VAL A 59 10.33 11.64 -0.70
N SER A 60 9.47 11.69 -1.73
CA SER A 60 8.59 12.83 -1.97
C SER A 60 7.73 13.19 -0.74
N PRO A 61 7.56 14.48 -0.41
CA PRO A 61 6.82 14.90 0.78
C PRO A 61 5.37 14.37 0.80
N GLY A 62 4.71 14.35 -0.36
CA GLY A 62 3.36 13.82 -0.51
C GLY A 62 3.24 12.35 -0.15
N LYS A 63 4.18 11.51 -0.62
CA LYS A 63 4.24 10.08 -0.28
C LYS A 63 4.49 9.89 1.21
N ARG A 64 5.41 10.64 1.81
CA ARG A 64 5.69 10.57 3.26
C ARG A 64 4.45 10.88 4.10
N TYR A 65 3.74 11.96 3.76
CA TYR A 65 2.54 12.37 4.48
C TYR A 65 1.38 11.37 4.30
N ALA A 66 1.16 10.92 3.06
CA ALA A 66 0.15 9.91 2.75
C ALA A 66 0.38 8.60 3.53
N MET A 67 1.63 8.12 3.57
CA MET A 67 1.98 6.92 4.34
C MET A 67 1.81 7.10 5.85
N LYS A 68 2.13 8.27 6.40
CA LYS A 68 1.91 8.58 7.82
C LYS A 68 0.42 8.59 8.18
N ILE A 69 -0.43 9.16 7.32
CA ILE A 69 -1.88 9.11 7.49
C ILE A 69 -2.38 7.68 7.40
N ALA A 70 -1.97 6.94 6.37
CA ALA A 70 -2.36 5.55 6.18
C ALA A 70 -2.00 4.70 7.40
N GLY A 71 -0.77 4.83 7.92
CA GLY A 71 -0.35 4.14 9.14
C GLY A 71 -1.21 4.49 10.36
N LYS A 72 -1.59 5.76 10.54
CA LYS A 72 -2.45 6.18 11.66
C LYS A 72 -3.87 5.63 11.56
N ILE A 73 -4.41 5.55 10.34
CA ILE A 73 -5.75 5.00 10.08
C ILE A 73 -5.74 3.48 10.28
N LEU A 74 -4.80 2.79 9.63
CA LEU A 74 -4.74 1.33 9.60
C LEU A 74 -4.35 0.72 10.94
N SER A 75 -3.55 1.42 11.76
CA SER A 75 -3.21 0.96 13.12
C SER A 75 -4.37 1.05 14.11
N LYS A 76 -5.40 1.85 13.83
CA LYS A 76 -6.54 2.06 14.73
C LYS A 76 -7.80 1.42 14.17
N SER A 77 -8.14 0.23 14.67
CA SER A 77 -9.29 -0.52 14.18
C SER A 77 -10.62 0.26 14.22
N LYS A 78 -10.90 1.04 15.27
CA LYS A 78 -12.13 1.86 15.36
C LYS A 78 -12.17 2.95 14.27
N MET A 79 -11.03 3.57 13.99
CA MET A 79 -10.92 4.62 12.97
C MET A 79 -11.08 4.03 11.57
N TYR A 80 -10.43 2.90 11.31
CA TYR A 80 -10.59 2.14 10.07
C TYR A 80 -12.05 1.72 9.84
N ASP A 81 -12.72 1.17 10.87
CA ASP A 81 -14.12 0.76 10.78
C ASP A 81 -15.06 1.93 10.50
N CYS A 82 -14.84 3.08 11.15
CA CYS A 82 -15.61 4.31 10.94
C CYS A 82 -15.43 4.84 9.52
N LEU A 83 -14.18 5.04 9.08
CA LEU A 83 -13.87 5.52 7.73
C LEU A 83 -14.41 4.56 6.66
N GLY A 84 -14.33 3.25 6.89
CA GLY A 84 -14.89 2.26 5.98
C GLY A 84 -16.42 2.38 5.84
N LYS A 85 -17.15 2.60 6.94
CA LYS A 85 -18.60 2.83 6.90
C LYS A 85 -18.96 4.11 6.14
N THR A 86 -18.26 5.21 6.44
CA THR A 86 -18.46 6.50 5.78
C THR A 86 -18.14 6.40 4.29
N ALA A 87 -17.04 5.75 3.91
CA ALA A 87 -16.68 5.53 2.51
C ALA A 87 -17.76 4.76 1.75
N ARG A 88 -18.31 3.69 2.33
CA ARG A 88 -19.43 2.94 1.73
C ARG A 88 -20.67 3.82 1.53
N TYR A 89 -21.03 4.61 2.55
CA TYR A 89 -22.16 5.53 2.46
C TYR A 89 -21.95 6.58 1.36
N VAL A 90 -20.76 7.19 1.31
CA VAL A 90 -20.43 8.21 0.30
C VAL A 90 -20.48 7.62 -1.10
N ILE A 91 -19.81 6.49 -1.35
CA ILE A 91 -19.77 5.87 -2.70
C ILE A 91 -21.19 5.48 -3.16
N LYS A 92 -22.04 5.00 -2.25
CA LYS A 92 -23.43 4.64 -2.57
C LYS A 92 -24.29 5.85 -2.98
N ASN A 93 -24.04 7.02 -2.38
CA ASN A 93 -24.86 8.22 -2.61
C ASN A 93 -24.24 9.22 -3.59
N LEU A 94 -22.99 9.02 -4.01
CA LEU A 94 -22.31 9.95 -4.92
C LEU A 94 -22.78 9.70 -6.36
N PRO A 95 -23.16 10.73 -7.12
CA PRO A 95 -23.62 10.53 -8.49
C PRO A 95 -22.48 10.06 -9.39
N HIS A 96 -22.82 9.22 -10.37
CA HIS A 96 -21.87 8.59 -11.28
C HIS A 96 -20.91 9.61 -11.96
N LYS A 97 -21.41 10.80 -12.32
CA LYS A 97 -20.59 11.88 -12.93
C LYS A 97 -19.49 12.41 -12.02
N LEU A 98 -19.69 12.39 -10.70
CA LEU A 98 -18.66 12.80 -9.73
C LEU A 98 -17.63 11.69 -9.49
N ILE A 99 -18.07 10.42 -9.54
CA ILE A 99 -17.19 9.25 -9.42
C ILE A 99 -16.30 9.13 -10.67
N TYR A 100 -16.88 9.19 -11.85
CA TYR A 100 -16.19 9.00 -13.14
C TYR A 100 -15.91 10.33 -13.81
N ASN A 101 -15.08 11.14 -13.15
CA ASN A 101 -14.59 12.40 -13.68
C ASN A 101 -13.18 12.25 -14.30
N ARG A 102 -12.69 13.29 -14.98
CA ARG A 102 -11.36 13.30 -15.62
C ARG A 102 -10.18 13.06 -14.67
N PHE A 103 -10.35 13.31 -13.39
CA PHE A 103 -9.34 13.12 -12.35
C PHE A 103 -9.33 11.69 -11.79
N ASN A 104 -10.40 10.93 -12.01
CA ASN A 104 -10.44 9.51 -11.69
C ASN A 104 -9.83 8.68 -12.85
N ILE A 105 -8.50 8.55 -12.84
CA ILE A 105 -7.76 7.74 -13.81
C ILE A 105 -8.18 6.26 -13.71
N TRP A 106 -8.46 5.78 -12.49
CA TRP A 106 -8.89 4.40 -12.24
C TRP A 106 -10.22 4.09 -12.93
N GLY A 107 -11.15 5.06 -12.93
CA GLY A 107 -12.47 4.95 -13.54
C GLY A 107 -12.50 4.95 -15.07
N LYS A 108 -11.37 5.18 -15.77
CA LYS A 108 -11.35 5.22 -17.25
C LYS A 108 -11.59 3.87 -17.92
N GLY A 109 -11.26 2.78 -17.23
CA GLY A 109 -11.41 1.41 -17.76
C GLY A 109 -11.82 0.40 -16.71
N ARG A 110 -12.27 0.87 -15.53
CA ARG A 110 -12.75 0.02 -14.44
C ARG A 110 -13.99 0.65 -13.82
N GLU A 111 -15.02 -0.16 -13.65
CA GLU A 111 -16.19 0.21 -12.87
C GLU A 111 -16.05 -0.25 -11.43
N LEU A 112 -16.53 0.57 -10.49
CA LEU A 112 -16.64 0.19 -9.10
C LEU A 112 -17.71 -0.91 -8.94
N PRO A 113 -17.41 -1.99 -8.21
CA PRO A 113 -18.41 -3.00 -7.90
C PRO A 113 -19.50 -2.42 -7.00
N GLU A 114 -20.64 -3.09 -6.92
CA GLU A 114 -21.71 -2.72 -6.00
C GLU A 114 -21.19 -2.64 -4.57
N VAL A 115 -21.56 -1.55 -3.88
CA VAL A 115 -21.09 -1.30 -2.52
C VAL A 115 -21.73 -2.34 -1.58
N PRO A 116 -20.93 -3.18 -0.89
CA PRO A 116 -21.47 -4.21 0.00
C PRO A 116 -22.14 -3.56 1.22
N LYS A 117 -23.19 -4.20 1.75
CA LYS A 117 -23.94 -3.69 2.93
C LYS A 117 -23.08 -3.59 4.20
N GLU A 118 -22.08 -4.45 4.32
CA GLU A 118 -21.23 -4.56 5.51
C GLU A 118 -19.77 -4.84 5.12
N SER A 119 -18.83 -4.58 6.04
CA SER A 119 -17.43 -4.98 5.84
C SER A 119 -17.22 -6.46 6.14
N PHE A 120 -16.15 -7.05 5.59
CA PHE A 120 -15.72 -8.42 5.92
C PHE A 120 -15.66 -8.66 7.43
N LYS A 121 -15.12 -7.70 8.19
CA LYS A 121 -15.05 -7.78 9.65
C LYS A 121 -16.43 -7.87 10.29
N GLN A 122 -17.42 -7.10 9.81
CA GLN A 122 -18.79 -7.14 10.33
C GLN A 122 -19.47 -8.48 9.99
N TRP A 123 -19.35 -8.90 8.72
CA TRP A 123 -19.83 -10.20 8.25
C TRP A 123 -19.27 -11.34 9.10
N TYR A 124 -17.95 -11.38 9.30
CA TYR A 124 -17.27 -12.43 10.07
C TYR A 124 -17.77 -12.51 11.51
N LYS A 125 -17.95 -11.35 12.17
CA LYS A 125 -18.51 -11.30 13.54
C LYS A 125 -19.93 -11.85 13.58
N ARG A 126 -20.80 -11.42 12.67
CA ARG A 126 -22.18 -11.89 12.60
C ARG A 126 -22.27 -13.39 12.32
N THR A 127 -21.43 -13.92 11.43
CA THR A 127 -21.50 -15.34 11.02
C THR A 127 -20.91 -16.29 12.05
N TYR A 128 -19.79 -15.92 12.70
CA TYR A 128 -19.04 -16.85 13.55
C TYR A 128 -19.04 -16.50 15.04
N GLN A 129 -19.18 -15.23 15.42
CA GLN A 129 -19.17 -14.84 16.84
C GLN A 129 -20.56 -14.86 17.46
N GLU A 130 -21.63 -14.63 16.69
CA GLU A 130 -23.01 -14.68 17.19
C GLU A 130 -23.62 -16.10 17.21
N LYS A 131 -23.05 -17.06 16.48
CA LYS A 131 -23.50 -18.47 16.46
C LYS A 131 -22.86 -19.37 17.52
N GLY A 132 -21.86 -18.86 18.26
CA GLY A 132 -21.11 -19.60 19.28
C GLY A 132 -21.41 -19.17 20.71
N GLY A 133 -22.55 -18.50 20.94
CA GLY A 133 -23.06 -18.11 22.26
C GLY A 133 -24.38 -18.80 22.55
#